data_AF-A0A961K5Q7-F1
#
_entry.id   AF-A0A961K5Q7-F1
#
_cell.length_a   1.000
_cell.length_b   1.000
_cell.length_c   1.000
_cell.angle_alpha   90.00
_cell.angle_beta   90.00
_cell.angle_gamma   90.00
#
_symmetry.space_group_name_H-M   'P 1'
#
loop_
_entity.id
_entity.type
_entity.pdbx_description
1 polymer ?
#
loop_
_entity_poly.entity_id
_entity_poly.type
_entity_poly.pdbx_seq_one_letter_code
_entity_poly.pdbx_strand_id
1 'polypeptide(L)'
;MSKHETKITLARETEAEFEARVESDLLKLRNSNGGRMPTNEELNTLVRTSMSRLCPVRRKIVDRLLTLDTKLAHMPEIPEELRLANDEALKAMWAKTRDLQNEEIVDIKRVMRARDEENRRSIEDLEGIIARLESERDEAREQAEESAELVAELQVELAETKAGLSNADARLAERDEMMKLMRAVAPSDTVGGEPADKKRPAARTKVNETPDLPLK
;
A
#
# COMPACT_ATOMS: atom_id res chain seq x y z
N MET A 1 -8.41 20.46 62.20
CA MET A 1 -7.23 19.74 61.65
C MET A 1 -7.75 18.61 60.77
N SER A 2 -7.96 18.92 59.49
CA SER A 2 -8.30 17.93 58.47
C SER A 2 -7.10 17.02 58.25
N LYS A 3 -7.29 15.71 58.38
CA LYS A 3 -6.39 14.70 57.83
C LYS A 3 -7.27 13.70 57.08
N HIS A 4 -7.35 13.91 55.77
CA HIS A 4 -7.82 12.91 54.85
C HIS A 4 -6.85 11.72 54.92
N GLU A 5 -7.32 10.56 55.34
CA GLU A 5 -6.88 9.31 54.72
C GLU A 5 -8.09 8.76 53.99
N THR A 6 -8.12 9.08 52.71
CA THR A 6 -8.93 8.46 51.68
C THR A 6 -8.85 6.95 51.86
N LYS A 7 -9.92 6.36 52.41
CA LYS A 7 -10.17 4.93 52.30
C LYS A 7 -10.24 4.63 50.81
N ILE A 8 -9.13 4.17 50.25
CA ILE A 8 -9.11 3.53 48.94
C ILE A 8 -10.04 2.34 49.11
N THR A 9 -11.30 2.49 48.69
CA THR A 9 -12.20 1.37 48.48
C THR A 9 -11.67 0.63 47.26
N LEU A 10 -10.60 -0.15 47.47
CA LEU A 10 -10.31 -1.29 46.60
C LEU A 10 -11.61 -2.10 46.54
N ALA A 11 -11.97 -2.56 45.34
CA ALA A 11 -12.91 -3.67 45.18
C ALA A 11 -12.63 -4.69 46.29
N ARG A 12 -13.67 -5.16 47.00
CA ARG A 12 -13.51 -6.07 48.15
C ARG A 12 -12.58 -7.20 47.75
N GLU A 13 -11.31 -7.05 48.12
CA GLU A 13 -10.26 -8.02 47.83
C GLU A 13 -10.74 -9.33 48.42
N THR A 14 -10.73 -10.38 47.60
CA THR A 14 -11.11 -11.70 48.08
C THR A 14 -10.11 -12.12 49.15
N GLU A 15 -10.54 -12.98 50.08
CA GLU A 15 -9.66 -13.46 51.14
C GLU A 15 -8.41 -14.15 50.58
N ALA A 16 -8.54 -14.85 49.43
CA ALA A 16 -7.42 -15.50 48.74
C ALA A 16 -6.39 -14.52 48.15
N GLU A 17 -6.84 -13.43 47.53
CA GLU A 17 -5.94 -12.38 47.01
C GLU A 17 -5.20 -11.69 48.16
N PHE A 18 -5.89 -11.46 49.28
CA PHE A 18 -5.28 -10.92 50.49
C PHE A 18 -4.21 -11.87 51.06
N GLU A 19 -4.50 -13.16 51.16
CA GLU A 19 -3.53 -14.18 51.58
C GLU A 19 -2.30 -14.19 50.66
N ALA A 20 -2.48 -14.16 49.34
CA ALA A 20 -1.39 -14.17 48.37
C ALA A 20 -0.49 -12.92 48.47
N ARG A 21 -1.09 -11.74 48.69
CA ARG A 21 -0.33 -10.50 48.89
C ARG A 21 0.49 -10.55 50.17
N VAL A 22 -0.13 -10.97 51.27
CA VAL A 22 0.55 -11.12 52.58
C VAL A 22 1.70 -12.11 52.48
N GLU A 23 1.51 -13.22 51.75
CA GLU A 23 2.57 -14.21 51.52
C GLU A 23 3.74 -13.64 50.70
N SER A 24 3.45 -12.96 49.59
CA SER A 24 4.48 -12.29 48.78
C SER A 24 5.32 -11.32 49.62
N ASP A 25 4.67 -10.48 50.42
CA ASP A 25 5.37 -9.47 51.21
C ASP A 25 6.12 -10.07 52.39
N LEU A 26 5.59 -11.15 52.98
CA LEU A 26 6.27 -11.93 54.00
C LEU A 26 7.54 -12.60 53.43
N LEU A 27 7.48 -13.19 52.24
CA LEU A 27 8.64 -13.81 51.59
C LEU A 27 9.70 -12.77 51.21
N LYS A 28 9.30 -11.60 50.70
CA LYS A 28 10.23 -10.49 50.44
C LYS A 28 10.96 -10.04 51.71
N LEU A 29 10.23 -9.82 52.81
CA LEU A 29 10.84 -9.44 54.08
C LEU A 29 11.74 -10.55 54.65
N ARG A 30 11.32 -11.82 54.56
CA ARG A 30 12.14 -12.96 54.97
C ARG A 30 13.46 -13.00 54.20
N ASN A 31 13.44 -12.75 52.89
CA ASN A 31 14.65 -12.71 52.07
C ASN A 31 15.57 -11.53 52.45
N SER A 32 14.99 -10.34 52.67
CA SER A 32 15.75 -9.16 53.12
C SER A 32 16.36 -9.33 54.52
N ASN A 33 15.71 -10.10 55.40
CA ASN A 33 16.15 -10.35 56.77
C ASN A 33 17.05 -11.60 56.90
N GLY A 34 17.63 -12.09 55.80
CA GLY A 34 18.55 -13.24 55.82
C GLY A 34 17.88 -14.54 56.28
N GLY A 35 16.59 -14.72 55.99
CA GLY A 35 15.83 -15.92 56.33
C GLY A 35 15.07 -15.85 57.65
N ARG A 36 15.26 -14.80 58.47
CA ARG A 36 14.48 -14.61 59.71
C ARG A 36 13.04 -14.21 59.41
N MET A 37 12.10 -14.80 60.15
CA MET A 37 10.67 -14.48 60.01
C MET A 37 10.39 -13.03 60.43
N PRO A 38 9.74 -12.22 59.59
CA PRO A 38 9.45 -10.82 59.90
C PRO A 38 8.43 -10.66 61.01
N THR A 39 8.53 -9.56 61.75
CA THR A 39 7.59 -9.23 62.84
C THR A 39 6.22 -8.79 62.26
N ASN A 40 5.17 -8.84 63.09
CA ASN A 40 3.84 -8.37 62.69
C ASN A 40 3.85 -6.89 62.30
N GLU A 41 4.67 -6.09 62.99
CA GLU A 41 4.80 -4.65 62.77
C GLU A 41 5.44 -4.37 61.41
N GLU A 42 6.57 -5.02 61.11
CA GLU A 42 7.24 -4.93 59.81
C GLU A 42 6.30 -5.30 58.67
N LEU A 43 5.58 -6.41 58.78
CA LEU A 43 4.64 -6.85 57.75
C LEU A 43 3.45 -5.88 57.60
N ASN A 44 2.97 -5.29 58.70
CA ASN A 44 1.86 -4.35 58.64
C ASN A 44 2.23 -2.99 58.05
N THR A 45 3.51 -2.58 58.09
CA THR A 45 3.94 -1.35 57.41
C THR A 45 3.80 -1.44 55.89
N LEU A 46 3.94 -2.65 55.32
CA LEU A 46 3.80 -2.94 53.90
C LEU A 46 2.34 -3.22 53.51
N VAL A 47 1.67 -4.12 54.24
CA VAL A 47 0.30 -4.55 53.93
C VAL A 47 -0.73 -3.47 54.29
N ARG A 48 -0.43 -2.59 55.26
CA ARG A 48 -1.25 -1.46 55.71
C ARG A 48 -2.70 -1.84 56.04
N THR A 49 -2.87 -2.81 56.94
CA THR A 49 -4.22 -3.27 57.36
C THR A 49 -4.36 -3.31 58.89
N SER A 50 -5.54 -3.73 59.38
CA SER A 50 -5.73 -3.93 60.81
C SER A 50 -5.01 -5.21 61.26
N MET A 51 -4.35 -5.15 62.43
CA MET A 51 -3.69 -6.32 63.01
C MET A 51 -4.67 -7.48 63.28
N SER A 52 -5.94 -7.18 63.54
CA SER A 52 -7.01 -8.17 63.69
C SER A 52 -7.23 -9.02 62.42
N ARG A 53 -7.00 -8.44 61.24
CA ARG A 53 -7.13 -9.12 59.94
C ARG A 53 -5.82 -9.77 59.48
N LEU A 54 -4.69 -9.14 59.77
CA LEU A 54 -3.36 -9.63 59.37
C LEU A 54 -2.88 -10.84 60.19
N CYS A 55 -3.07 -10.82 61.52
CA CYS A 55 -2.50 -11.84 62.42
C CYS A 55 -2.98 -13.29 62.16
N PRO A 56 -4.28 -13.56 61.86
CA PRO A 56 -4.73 -14.90 61.51
C PRO A 56 -4.10 -15.40 60.20
N VAL A 57 -4.06 -14.55 59.17
CA VAL A 57 -3.54 -14.87 57.83
C VAL A 57 -2.03 -15.13 57.88
N ARG A 58 -1.26 -14.28 58.58
CA ARG A 58 0.17 -14.47 58.77
C ARG A 58 0.47 -15.81 59.45
N ARG A 59 -0.26 -16.17 60.51
CA ARG A 59 -0.05 -17.47 61.20
C ARG A 59 -0.23 -18.63 60.23
N LYS A 60 -1.33 -18.66 59.48
CA LYS A 60 -1.60 -19.70 58.47
C LYS A 60 -0.49 -19.81 57.42
N ILE A 61 0.00 -18.68 56.91
CA ILE A 61 1.09 -18.65 55.92
C ILE A 61 2.41 -19.11 56.55
N VAL A 62 2.76 -18.63 57.74
CA VAL A 62 3.99 -19.03 58.44
C VAL A 62 3.98 -20.52 58.74
N ASP A 63 2.88 -21.06 59.26
CA ASP A 63 2.74 -22.49 59.52
C ASP A 63 2.91 -23.30 58.23
N ARG A 64 2.28 -22.86 57.12
CA ARG A 64 2.46 -23.50 55.81
C ARG A 64 3.91 -23.44 55.34
N LEU A 65 4.57 -22.28 55.40
CA LEU A 65 5.95 -22.11 54.98
C LEU A 65 6.89 -22.96 55.83
N LEU A 66 6.68 -23.04 57.14
CA LEU A 66 7.47 -23.92 58.02
C LEU A 66 7.26 -25.39 57.68
N THR A 67 6.02 -25.81 57.36
CA THR A 67 5.78 -27.19 56.92
C THR A 67 6.41 -27.50 55.55
N LEU A 68 6.53 -26.51 54.68
CA LEU A 68 7.23 -26.66 53.40
C LEU A 68 8.74 -26.71 53.62
N ASP A 69 9.28 -25.83 54.47
CA ASP A 69 10.70 -25.81 54.81
C ASP A 69 11.13 -27.13 55.46
N THR A 70 10.32 -27.71 56.36
CA THR A 70 10.61 -29.03 56.94
C THR A 70 10.53 -30.15 55.90
N LYS A 71 9.53 -30.12 55.01
CA LYS A 71 9.44 -31.08 53.90
C LYS A 71 10.64 -30.98 52.96
N LEU A 72 11.07 -29.77 52.61
CA LEU A 72 12.24 -29.51 51.77
C LEU A 72 13.53 -29.94 52.49
N ALA A 73 13.66 -29.68 53.79
CA ALA A 73 14.79 -30.15 54.58
C ALA A 73 14.85 -31.68 54.70
N HIS A 74 13.71 -32.36 54.55
CA HIS A 74 13.61 -33.82 54.53
C HIS A 74 13.58 -34.41 53.11
N MET A 75 13.69 -33.60 52.06
CA MET A 75 13.80 -34.14 50.71
C MET A 75 15.20 -34.76 50.54
N PRO A 76 15.28 -36.01 50.03
CA PRO A 76 16.56 -36.59 49.68
C PRO A 76 17.21 -35.75 48.58
N GLU A 77 18.52 -35.58 48.68
CA GLU A 77 19.31 -34.91 47.64
C GLU A 77 19.12 -35.65 46.30
N ILE A 78 18.95 -34.89 45.22
CA ILE A 78 18.83 -35.47 43.89
C ILE A 78 20.14 -36.20 43.58
N PRO A 79 20.10 -37.49 43.20
CA PRO A 79 21.29 -38.24 42.82
C PRO A 79 22.10 -37.49 41.77
N GLU A 80 23.41 -37.37 41.98
CA GLU A 80 24.28 -36.58 41.09
C GLU A 80 24.22 -37.04 39.64
N GLU A 81 24.06 -38.34 39.41
CA GLU A 81 23.87 -38.93 38.08
C GLU A 81 22.64 -38.36 37.36
N LEU A 82 21.52 -38.20 38.07
CA LEU A 82 20.30 -37.62 37.49
C LEU A 82 20.46 -36.12 37.23
N ARG A 83 21.19 -35.41 38.09
CA ARG A 83 21.49 -33.99 37.88
C ARG A 83 22.36 -33.78 36.65
N LEU A 84 23.42 -34.57 36.51
CA LEU A 84 24.32 -34.52 35.34
C LEU A 84 23.58 -34.90 34.06
N ALA A 85 22.77 -35.97 34.08
CA ALA A 85 21.97 -36.38 32.94
C ALA A 85 20.96 -35.29 32.51
N ASN A 86 20.36 -34.59 33.49
CA ASN A 86 19.47 -33.46 33.21
C ASN A 86 20.22 -32.28 32.59
N ASP A 87 21.38 -31.92 33.14
CA ASP A 87 22.23 -30.83 32.62
C ASP A 87 22.73 -31.13 31.20
N GLU A 88 23.12 -32.37 30.93
CA GLU A 88 23.52 -32.83 29.59
C GLU A 88 22.36 -32.80 28.61
N ALA A 89 21.17 -33.25 29.03
CA ALA A 89 19.96 -33.20 28.20
C ALA A 89 19.57 -31.75 27.87
N LEU A 90 19.63 -30.83 28.84
CA LEU A 90 19.37 -29.40 28.63
C LEU A 90 20.38 -28.78 27.65
N LYS A 91 21.67 -29.10 27.79
CA LYS A 91 22.72 -28.65 26.85
C LYS A 91 22.47 -29.17 25.45
N ALA A 92 22.11 -30.45 25.29
CA ALA A 92 21.82 -31.05 24.00
C ALA A 92 20.58 -30.42 23.35
N MET A 93 19.52 -30.18 24.11
CA MET A 93 18.33 -29.49 23.62
C MET A 93 18.63 -28.06 23.19
N TRP A 94 19.47 -27.35 23.94
CA TRP A 94 19.87 -25.99 23.60
C TRP A 94 20.74 -25.95 22.34
N ALA A 95 21.71 -26.86 22.20
CA ALA A 95 22.52 -26.99 20.99
C ALA A 95 21.64 -27.27 19.77
N LYS A 96 20.72 -28.23 19.86
CA LYS A 96 19.78 -28.55 18.78
C LYS A 96 18.88 -27.37 18.40
N THR A 97 18.36 -26.66 19.40
CA THR A 97 17.53 -25.46 19.18
C THR A 97 18.32 -24.38 18.45
N ARG A 98 19.58 -24.16 18.84
CA ARG A 98 20.47 -23.20 18.18
C ARG A 98 20.74 -23.61 16.73
N ASP A 99 21.00 -24.89 16.47
CA ASP A 99 21.28 -25.37 15.11
C ASP A 99 20.08 -25.16 14.19
N LEU A 100 18.87 -25.50 14.66
CA LEU A 100 17.61 -25.24 13.94
C LEU A 100 17.40 -23.75 13.66
N GLN A 101 17.61 -22.89 14.66
CA GLN A 101 17.49 -21.44 14.48
C GLN A 101 18.51 -20.90 13.47
N ASN A 102 19.74 -21.43 13.47
CA ASN A 102 20.74 -21.04 12.50
C ASN A 102 20.36 -21.47 11.07
N GLU A 103 19.82 -22.68 10.90
CA GLU A 103 19.29 -23.17 9.62
C GLU A 103 18.16 -22.28 9.11
N GLU A 104 17.17 -21.97 9.96
CA GLU A 104 16.06 -21.06 9.62
C GLU A 104 16.57 -19.68 9.19
N ILE A 105 17.55 -19.12 9.90
CA ILE A 105 18.16 -17.83 9.53
C ILE A 105 18.83 -17.92 8.15
N VAL A 106 19.53 -19.01 7.86
CA VAL A 106 20.18 -19.22 6.56
C VAL A 106 19.12 -19.31 5.46
N ASP A 107 18.04 -20.03 5.68
CA ASP A 107 16.97 -20.20 4.71
C ASP A 107 16.20 -18.90 4.47
N ILE A 108 15.88 -18.15 5.52
CA ILE A 108 15.31 -16.79 5.39
C ILE A 108 16.23 -15.91 4.55
N LYS A 109 17.55 -15.92 4.82
CA LYS A 109 18.53 -15.14 4.03
C LYS A 109 18.62 -15.60 2.57
N ARG A 110 18.39 -16.89 2.27
CA ARG A 110 18.35 -17.39 0.89
C ARG A 110 17.10 -16.89 0.18
N VAL A 111 15.94 -17.00 0.81
CA VAL A 111 14.66 -16.53 0.27
C VAL A 111 14.68 -15.02 0.04
N MET A 112 15.20 -14.23 0.99
CA MET A 112 15.34 -12.79 0.84
C MET A 112 16.24 -12.44 -0.36
N ARG A 113 17.41 -13.08 -0.48
CA ARG A 113 18.30 -12.85 -1.63
C ARG A 113 17.66 -13.23 -2.97
N ALA A 114 16.92 -14.33 -3.02
CA ALA A 114 16.19 -14.73 -4.22
C ALA A 114 15.12 -13.70 -4.60
N ARG A 115 14.39 -13.17 -3.62
CA ARG A 115 13.39 -12.12 -3.83
C ARG A 115 14.03 -10.80 -4.27
N ASP A 116 15.15 -10.41 -3.70
CA ASP A 116 15.86 -9.19 -4.09
C ASP A 116 16.40 -9.29 -5.52
N GLU A 117 16.85 -10.48 -5.93
CA GLU A 117 17.25 -10.77 -7.29
C GLU A 117 16.08 -10.71 -8.27
N GLU A 118 14.94 -11.29 -7.92
CA GLU A 118 13.70 -11.21 -8.71
C GLU A 118 13.22 -9.76 -8.85
N ASN A 119 13.23 -9.00 -7.75
CA ASN A 119 12.88 -7.58 -7.76
C ASN A 119 13.83 -6.79 -8.68
N ARG A 120 15.14 -7.07 -8.64
CA ARG A 120 16.11 -6.38 -9.50
C ARG A 120 15.83 -6.66 -10.97
N ARG A 121 15.58 -7.91 -11.34
CA ARG A 121 15.20 -8.28 -12.72
C ARG A 121 13.90 -7.61 -13.15
N SER A 122 12.89 -7.59 -12.27
CA SER A 122 11.64 -6.89 -12.57
C SER A 122 11.83 -5.39 -12.76
N ILE A 123 12.74 -4.76 -12.01
CA ILE A 123 13.09 -3.34 -12.20
C ILE A 123 13.78 -3.15 -13.54
N GLU A 124 14.77 -3.98 -13.88
CA GLU A 124 15.48 -3.93 -15.17
C GLU A 124 14.51 -4.12 -16.35
N ASP A 125 13.56 -5.05 -16.24
CA ASP A 125 12.53 -5.28 -17.25
C ASP A 125 11.61 -4.05 -17.42
N LEU A 126 11.18 -3.44 -16.31
CA LEU A 126 10.33 -2.24 -16.33
C LEU A 126 11.07 -1.03 -16.87
N GLU A 127 12.34 -0.83 -16.50
CA GLU A 127 13.20 0.21 -17.06
C GLU A 127 13.37 0.03 -18.57
N GLY A 128 13.53 -1.22 -19.04
CA GLY A 128 13.57 -1.54 -20.47
C GLY A 128 12.26 -1.22 -21.20
N ILE A 129 11.11 -1.48 -20.58
CA ILE A 129 9.80 -1.12 -21.14
C ILE A 129 9.64 0.40 -21.21
N ILE A 130 10.00 1.13 -20.14
CA ILE A 130 9.93 2.59 -20.10
C ILE A 130 10.77 3.19 -21.22
N ALA A 131 12.03 2.75 -21.37
CA ALA A 131 12.92 3.25 -22.41
C ALA A 131 12.35 3.04 -23.83
N ARG A 132 11.72 1.89 -24.09
CA ARG A 132 11.06 1.63 -25.38
C ARG A 132 9.85 2.54 -25.61
N LEU A 133 8.98 2.69 -24.61
CA LEU A 133 7.81 3.57 -24.70
C LEU A 133 8.19 5.03 -24.87
N GLU A 134 9.29 5.48 -24.25
CA GLU A 134 9.82 6.82 -24.45
C GLU A 134 10.33 7.01 -25.89
N SER A 135 11.05 6.03 -26.45
CA SER A 135 11.48 6.04 -27.85
C SER A 135 10.28 6.10 -28.80
N GLU A 136 9.30 5.22 -28.63
CA GLU A 136 8.09 5.18 -29.46
C GLU A 136 7.31 6.50 -29.39
N ARG A 137 7.23 7.11 -28.21
CA ARG A 137 6.59 8.42 -28.03
C ARG A 137 7.33 9.51 -28.79
N ASP A 138 8.67 9.50 -28.74
CA ASP A 138 9.48 10.53 -29.39
C ASP A 138 9.43 10.39 -30.92
N GLU A 139 9.47 9.16 -31.44
CA GLU A 139 9.22 8.88 -32.87
C GLU A 139 7.83 9.34 -33.31
N ALA A 140 6.79 9.04 -32.52
CA ALA A 140 5.43 9.47 -32.83
C ALA A 140 5.28 11.00 -32.80
N ARG A 141 6.05 11.70 -31.97
CA ARG A 141 6.08 13.17 -31.94
C ARG A 141 6.74 13.72 -33.19
N GLU A 142 7.88 13.18 -33.60
CA GLU A 142 8.58 13.58 -34.83
C GLU A 142 7.67 13.39 -36.05
N GLN A 143 7.03 12.21 -36.17
CA GLN A 143 6.05 11.96 -37.24
C GLN A 143 4.86 12.92 -37.21
N ALA A 144 4.37 13.27 -36.01
CA ALA A 144 3.29 14.23 -35.87
C ALA A 144 3.71 15.63 -36.31
N GLU A 145 4.93 16.06 -35.97
CA GLU A 145 5.51 17.33 -36.39
C GLU A 145 5.68 17.40 -37.91
N GLU A 146 6.27 16.37 -38.53
CA GLU A 146 6.40 16.26 -40.00
C GLU A 146 5.02 16.32 -40.69
N SER A 147 4.03 15.59 -40.16
CA SER A 147 2.68 15.61 -40.70
C SER A 147 2.01 16.98 -40.57
N ALA A 148 2.29 17.71 -39.49
CA ALA A 148 1.74 19.04 -39.27
C ALA A 148 2.34 20.07 -40.24
N GLU A 149 3.64 19.97 -40.53
CA GLU A 149 4.30 20.79 -41.55
C GLU A 149 3.71 20.55 -42.94
N LEU A 150 3.58 19.27 -43.35
CA LEU A 150 2.95 18.92 -44.63
C LEU A 150 1.51 19.42 -44.74
N VAL A 151 0.72 19.30 -43.66
CA VAL A 151 -0.65 19.83 -43.62
C VAL A 151 -0.65 21.35 -43.78
N ALA A 152 0.29 22.06 -43.16
CA ALA A 152 0.40 23.51 -43.30
C ALA A 152 0.76 23.91 -44.74
N GLU A 153 1.70 23.23 -45.37
CA GLU A 153 2.07 23.44 -46.79
C GLU A 153 0.88 23.22 -47.72
N LEU A 154 0.19 22.08 -47.59
CA LEU A 154 -0.99 21.76 -48.39
C LEU A 154 -2.13 22.77 -48.20
N GLN A 155 -2.29 23.33 -46.99
CA GLN A 155 -3.27 24.39 -46.74
C GLN A 155 -2.92 25.68 -47.50
N VAL A 156 -1.64 26.03 -47.60
CA VAL A 156 -1.18 27.19 -48.38
C VAL A 156 -1.44 26.96 -49.87
N GLU A 157 -1.03 25.81 -50.43
CA GLU A 157 -1.29 25.47 -51.85
C GLU A 157 -2.79 25.46 -52.17
N LEU A 158 -3.61 24.94 -51.26
CA LEU A 158 -5.06 24.93 -51.41
C LEU A 158 -5.66 26.34 -51.35
N ALA A 159 -5.09 27.25 -50.56
CA ALA A 159 -5.50 28.65 -50.54
C ALA A 159 -5.13 29.36 -51.86
N GLU A 160 -3.92 29.14 -52.39
CA GLU A 160 -3.45 29.71 -53.64
C GLU A 160 -4.27 29.23 -54.85
N THR A 161 -4.51 27.92 -54.94
CA THR A 161 -5.32 27.32 -56.01
C THR A 161 -6.76 27.82 -55.98
N LYS A 162 -7.37 27.97 -54.79
CA LYS A 162 -8.70 28.58 -54.64
C LYS A 162 -8.72 30.03 -55.10
N ALA A 163 -7.71 30.83 -54.75
CA ALA A 163 -7.61 32.21 -55.22
C ALA A 163 -7.45 32.28 -56.74
N GLY A 164 -6.62 31.40 -57.32
CA GLY A 164 -6.45 31.26 -58.76
C GLY A 164 -7.74 30.89 -59.50
N LEU A 165 -8.49 29.92 -58.97
CA LEU A 165 -9.80 29.52 -59.50
C LEU A 165 -10.79 30.69 -59.46
N SER A 166 -10.89 31.38 -58.32
CA SER A 166 -11.78 32.53 -58.16
C SER A 166 -11.47 33.65 -59.15
N ASN A 167 -10.19 33.90 -59.45
CA ASN A 167 -9.78 34.89 -60.45
C ASN A 167 -10.12 34.44 -61.88
N ALA A 168 -9.95 33.15 -62.19
CA ALA A 168 -10.35 32.59 -63.48
C ALA A 168 -11.87 32.68 -63.69
N ASP A 169 -12.66 32.36 -62.66
CA ASP A 169 -14.11 32.51 -62.66
C ASP A 169 -14.55 33.96 -62.87
N ALA A 170 -13.90 34.93 -62.21
CA ALA A 170 -14.15 36.36 -62.42
C ALA A 170 -13.88 36.78 -63.87
N ARG A 171 -12.75 36.35 -64.45
CA ARG A 171 -12.42 36.63 -65.86
C ARG A 171 -13.40 35.99 -66.84
N LEU A 172 -13.92 34.80 -66.53
CA LEU A 172 -14.97 34.16 -67.32
C LEU A 172 -16.28 34.95 -67.24
N ALA A 173 -16.67 35.41 -66.04
CA ALA A 173 -17.85 36.25 -65.86
C ALA A 173 -17.74 37.57 -66.65
N GLU A 174 -16.59 38.26 -66.60
CA GLU A 174 -16.32 39.47 -67.39
C GLU A 174 -16.43 39.21 -68.91
N ARG A 175 -15.89 38.07 -69.38
CA ARG A 175 -16.01 37.67 -70.78
C ARG A 175 -17.45 37.39 -71.19
N ASP A 176 -18.22 36.71 -70.35
CA ASP A 176 -19.63 36.43 -70.59
C ASP A 176 -20.45 37.73 -70.65
N GLU A 177 -20.18 38.70 -69.78
CA GLU A 177 -20.77 40.03 -69.83
C GLU A 177 -20.42 40.78 -71.12
N MET A 178 -19.15 40.74 -71.53
CA MET A 178 -18.69 41.35 -72.78
C MET A 178 -19.35 40.71 -74.00
N MET A 179 -19.49 39.38 -74.02
CA MET A 179 -20.18 38.65 -75.09
C MET A 179 -21.68 38.98 -75.13
N LYS A 180 -22.33 39.16 -73.96
CA LYS A 180 -23.73 39.65 -73.89
C LYS A 180 -23.85 41.05 -74.48
N LEU A 181 -22.94 41.97 -74.13
CA LEU A 181 -22.91 43.33 -74.67
C LEU A 181 -22.66 43.34 -76.19
N MET A 182 -21.72 42.54 -76.70
CA MET A 182 -21.47 42.42 -78.13
C MET A 182 -22.67 41.85 -78.90
N ARG A 183 -23.40 40.87 -78.34
CA ARG A 183 -24.68 40.41 -78.92
C ARG A 183 -25.77 41.48 -78.91
N ALA A 184 -25.77 42.38 -77.92
CA ALA A 184 -26.71 43.49 -77.89
C ALA A 184 -26.34 44.62 -78.88
N VAL A 185 -25.05 44.75 -79.24
CA VAL A 185 -24.54 45.78 -80.17
C VAL A 185 -24.50 45.29 -81.62
N ALA A 186 -24.39 43.99 -81.89
CA ALA A 186 -24.56 43.42 -83.22
C ALA A 186 -26.06 43.23 -83.52
N PRO A 187 -26.68 43.99 -84.44
CA PRO A 187 -28.00 43.63 -84.92
C PRO A 187 -27.83 42.40 -85.83
N SER A 188 -28.02 41.20 -85.28
CA SER A 188 -28.38 40.07 -86.15
C SER A 188 -29.87 40.18 -86.43
N ASP A 189 -30.19 40.68 -87.62
CA ASP A 189 -31.40 40.23 -88.30
C ASP A 189 -31.30 38.70 -88.41
N THR A 190 -32.06 37.98 -87.59
CA THR A 190 -32.81 36.78 -87.96
C THR A 190 -33.49 36.15 -86.73
N VAL A 191 -34.79 36.46 -86.67
CA VAL A 191 -35.94 35.67 -86.22
C VAL A 191 -35.67 34.20 -85.85
N GLY A 192 -36.16 33.81 -84.66
CA GLY A 192 -37.07 32.65 -84.56
C GLY A 192 -36.74 31.56 -83.52
N GLY A 193 -37.60 31.48 -82.49
CA GLY A 193 -38.11 30.20 -81.99
C GLY A 193 -37.54 29.67 -80.67
N GLU A 194 -38.31 29.82 -79.60
CA GLU A 194 -38.39 28.81 -78.54
C GLU A 194 -38.81 27.45 -79.13
N PRO A 195 -38.36 26.33 -78.54
CA PRO A 195 -39.32 25.64 -77.69
C PRO A 195 -38.73 25.14 -76.36
N ALA A 196 -39.63 25.11 -75.38
CA ALA A 196 -39.47 24.45 -74.10
C ALA A 196 -39.20 22.94 -74.23
N ASP A 197 -38.34 22.38 -73.35
CA ASP A 197 -38.40 20.95 -73.01
C ASP A 197 -37.95 20.64 -71.55
N LYS A 198 -38.96 20.29 -70.75
CA LYS A 198 -39.09 19.17 -69.79
C LYS A 198 -37.92 18.75 -68.86
N LYS A 199 -38.21 18.89 -67.56
CA LYS A 199 -38.11 17.88 -66.46
C LYS A 199 -37.01 16.79 -66.54
N ARG A 200 -36.08 16.78 -65.56
CA ARG A 200 -36.05 15.80 -64.43
C ARG A 200 -34.89 16.06 -63.44
N PRO A 201 -35.09 15.86 -62.12
CA PRO A 201 -34.01 15.86 -61.12
C PRO A 201 -33.64 14.43 -60.70
N ALA A 202 -32.34 14.15 -60.58
CA ALA A 202 -31.73 13.00 -59.87
C ALA A 202 -30.20 13.24 -59.85
N ALA A 203 -29.41 12.98 -58.82
CA ALA A 203 -29.64 12.37 -57.51
C ALA A 203 -28.57 12.91 -56.55
N ARG A 204 -28.93 13.01 -55.27
CA ARG A 204 -27.98 13.13 -54.16
C ARG A 204 -27.21 11.81 -54.05
N THR A 205 -25.89 11.85 -54.13
CA THR A 205 -25.02 10.79 -53.58
C THR A 205 -24.30 11.37 -52.37
N LYS A 206 -24.79 11.03 -51.17
CA LYS A 206 -23.98 11.07 -49.95
C LYS A 206 -23.05 9.87 -50.03
N VAL A 207 -21.75 10.08 -50.18
CA VAL A 207 -20.74 9.07 -49.84
C VAL A 207 -20.33 9.37 -48.41
N ASN A 208 -20.88 8.58 -47.50
CA ASN A 208 -20.43 8.46 -46.13
C ASN A 208 -19.55 7.21 -46.12
N GLU A 209 -18.25 7.37 -46.17
CA GLU A 209 -17.30 6.28 -45.95
C GLU A 209 -16.31 6.73 -44.88
N THR A 210 -16.64 6.38 -43.65
CA THR A 210 -15.71 6.17 -42.55
C THR A 210 -14.69 5.09 -42.97
N PRO A 211 -13.38 5.34 -42.95
CA PRO A 211 -12.42 4.26 -42.97
C PRO A 211 -12.33 3.66 -41.56
N ASP A 212 -12.78 2.41 -41.44
CA ASP A 212 -12.42 1.51 -40.34
C ASP A 212 -10.89 1.36 -40.31
N LEU A 213 -10.28 1.77 -39.19
CA LEU A 213 -8.90 1.47 -38.87
C LEU A 213 -8.78 -0.01 -38.43
N PRO A 214 -7.91 -0.82 -39.04
CA PRO A 214 -7.64 -2.15 -38.54
C PRO A 214 -6.76 -2.06 -37.29
N LEU A 215 -7.32 -2.48 -36.15
CA LEU A 215 -6.58 -2.91 -34.98
C LEU A 215 -5.77 -4.16 -35.32
N LYS A 216 -4.44 -4.03 -35.38
CA LYS A 216 -3.49 -5.10 -35.04
C LYS A 216 -2.26 -4.51 -34.38
#